data_AF-A0AAW9BQ41-F1
#
_entry.id   AF-A0AAW9BQ41-F1
#
_cell.length_a   1.000
_cell.length_b   1.000
_cell.length_c   1.000
_cell.angle_alpha   90.00
_cell.angle_beta   90.00
_cell.angle_gamma   90.00
#
_symmetry.space_group_name_H-M   'P 1'
#
loop_
_entity.id
_entity.type
_entity.pdbx_description
1 polymer ?
#
loop_
_entity_poly.entity_id
_entity_poly.type
_entity_poly.pdbx_seq_one_letter_code
_entity_poly.pdbx_strand_id
1 'polypeptide(L)'
;MATLKDIATEAGVSLATVSRVLNDDPTLSVKEETKRRILEIAEKLEYRTSSSKKATKEAKQKHHFLALYNYKQEAEVNDPYYLSIRHGIETQCDKLGITLTNCYNSEIDVETQKITGVLLVGKVDQKVVNKLPKRLADSICYIDFS
;
A
#
# COMPACT_ATOMS: atom_id res chain seq x y z
N MET A 1 -21.76 0.11 4.98
CA MET A 1 -20.68 -0.59 4.26
C MET A 1 -21.33 -1.34 3.11
N ALA A 2 -21.17 -0.87 1.88
CA ALA A 2 -21.85 -1.46 0.73
C ALA A 2 -21.31 -2.87 0.43
N THR A 3 -22.20 -3.78 0.09
CA THR A 3 -21.87 -5.17 -0.26
C THR A 3 -22.11 -5.43 -1.75
N LEU A 4 -21.54 -6.52 -2.27
CA LEU A 4 -21.81 -6.94 -3.67
C LEU A 4 -23.30 -7.18 -3.93
N LYS A 5 -24.08 -7.52 -2.90
CA LYS A 5 -25.54 -7.71 -3.01
C LYS A 5 -26.27 -6.40 -3.26
N ASP A 6 -25.82 -5.31 -2.65
CA ASP A 6 -26.42 -3.99 -2.81
C ASP A 6 -26.21 -3.50 -4.25
N ILE A 7 -25.00 -3.65 -4.78
CA ILE A 7 -24.67 -3.32 -6.18
C ILE A 7 -25.48 -4.19 -7.14
N ALA A 8 -25.58 -5.50 -6.89
CA ALA A 8 -26.34 -6.41 -7.73
C ALA A 8 -27.83 -6.06 -7.80
N THR A 9 -28.40 -5.65 -6.66
CA THR A 9 -29.80 -5.24 -6.55
C THR A 9 -30.07 -3.94 -7.31
N GLU A 10 -29.19 -2.93 -7.16
CA GLU A 10 -29.34 -1.62 -7.83
C GLU A 10 -29.05 -1.70 -9.34
N ALA A 11 -28.10 -2.57 -9.74
CA ALA A 11 -27.75 -2.81 -11.14
C ALA A 11 -28.72 -3.77 -11.86
N GLY A 12 -29.57 -4.50 -11.12
CA GLY A 12 -30.51 -5.46 -11.69
C GLY A 12 -29.84 -6.70 -12.30
N VAL A 13 -28.68 -7.10 -11.78
CA VAL A 13 -27.89 -8.23 -12.29
C VAL A 13 -27.56 -9.24 -11.18
N SER A 14 -27.05 -10.41 -11.55
CA SER A 14 -26.63 -11.40 -10.56
C SER A 14 -25.37 -10.94 -9.81
N LEU A 15 -25.23 -11.36 -8.55
CA LEU A 15 -24.02 -11.13 -7.75
C LEU A 15 -22.75 -11.67 -8.42
N ALA A 16 -22.85 -12.79 -9.15
CA ALA A 16 -21.74 -13.35 -9.91
C ALA A 16 -21.32 -12.42 -11.07
N THR A 17 -22.27 -11.79 -11.75
CA THR A 17 -22.03 -10.79 -12.81
C THR A 17 -21.30 -9.58 -12.24
N VAL A 18 -21.78 -9.01 -11.12
CA VAL A 18 -21.12 -7.87 -10.47
C VAL A 18 -19.69 -8.21 -10.06
N SER A 19 -19.49 -9.36 -9.40
CA SER A 19 -18.16 -9.79 -8.96
C SER A 19 -17.20 -9.93 -10.13
N ARG A 20 -17.62 -10.56 -11.23
CA ARG A 20 -16.78 -10.76 -12.42
C ARG A 20 -16.51 -9.46 -13.17
N VAL A 21 -17.50 -8.55 -13.26
CA VAL A 21 -17.33 -7.22 -13.87
C VAL A 21 -16.35 -6.36 -13.07
N LEU A 22 -16.47 -6.35 -11.74
CA LEU A 22 -15.57 -5.58 -10.86
C LEU A 22 -14.17 -6.19 -10.76
N ASN A 23 -14.00 -7.48 -11.06
CA ASN A 23 -12.70 -8.16 -11.13
C ASN A 23 -12.11 -8.21 -12.55
N ASP A 24 -12.74 -7.54 -13.52
CA ASP A 24 -12.34 -7.50 -14.94
C ASP A 24 -12.08 -8.91 -15.53
N ASP A 25 -13.02 -9.83 -15.30
CA ASP A 25 -12.91 -11.22 -15.78
C ASP A 25 -13.07 -11.29 -17.32
N PRO A 26 -12.06 -11.76 -18.07
CA PRO A 26 -12.07 -11.73 -19.54
C PRO A 26 -13.00 -12.78 -20.17
N THR A 27 -13.51 -13.74 -19.37
CA THR A 27 -14.45 -14.76 -19.86
C THR A 27 -15.89 -14.29 -19.82
N LEU A 28 -16.17 -13.20 -19.10
CA LEU A 28 -17.50 -12.63 -19.00
C LEU A 28 -17.67 -11.46 -19.97
N SER A 29 -18.36 -11.71 -21.09
CA SER A 29 -18.80 -10.65 -21.98
C SER A 29 -20.18 -10.15 -21.56
N VAL A 30 -20.24 -8.96 -20.93
CA VAL A 30 -21.49 -8.22 -20.67
C VAL A 30 -21.64 -7.08 -21.67
N LYS A 31 -22.85 -6.55 -21.82
CA LYS A 31 -23.06 -5.30 -22.57
C LYS A 31 -22.32 -4.16 -21.88
N GLU A 32 -21.69 -3.30 -22.67
CA GLU A 32 -20.98 -2.11 -22.17
C GLU A 32 -21.87 -1.22 -21.29
N GLU A 33 -23.15 -1.10 -21.63
CA GLU A 33 -24.14 -0.37 -20.83
C GLU A 33 -24.28 -0.97 -19.41
N THR A 34 -24.32 -2.30 -19.31
CA THR A 34 -24.40 -3.01 -18.03
C THR A 34 -23.10 -2.89 -17.24
N LYS A 35 -21.94 -2.97 -17.92
CA LYS A 35 -20.62 -2.76 -17.31
C LYS A 35 -20.53 -1.36 -16.70
N ARG A 36 -20.90 -0.33 -17.46
CA ARG A 36 -20.89 1.06 -17.02
C ARG A 36 -21.80 1.28 -15.82
N ARG A 37 -23.03 0.77 -15.88
CA ARG A 37 -24.00 0.88 -14.78
C ARG A 37 -23.49 0.26 -13.48
N ILE A 38 -22.84 -0.91 -13.54
CA ILE A 38 -22.25 -1.57 -12.36
C ILE A 38 -21.14 -0.71 -11.75
N LEU A 39 -20.29 -0.11 -12.59
CA LEU A 39 -19.19 0.76 -12.14
C LEU A 39 -19.69 2.06 -11.50
N GLU A 40 -20.68 2.72 -12.11
CA GLU A 40 -21.32 3.94 -11.58
C GLU A 40 -21.95 3.69 -10.19
N ILE A 41 -22.65 2.57 -10.04
CA ILE A 41 -23.27 2.18 -8.76
C ILE A 41 -22.19 1.84 -7.72
N ALA A 42 -21.14 1.13 -8.11
CA ALA A 42 -20.04 0.81 -7.20
C ALA A 42 -19.32 2.07 -6.70
N GLU A 43 -19.11 3.07 -7.57
CA GLU A 43 -18.52 4.36 -7.20
C GLU A 43 -19.43 5.14 -6.24
N LYS A 44 -20.72 5.25 -6.57
CA LYS A 44 -21.73 5.92 -5.74
C LYS A 44 -21.87 5.31 -4.35
N LEU A 45 -21.69 4.00 -4.24
CA LEU A 45 -21.75 3.25 -2.97
C LEU A 45 -20.41 3.18 -2.24
N GLU A 46 -19.38 3.90 -2.72
CA GLU A 46 -18.01 3.87 -2.21
C GLU A 46 -17.47 2.44 -2.06
N TYR A 47 -17.91 1.55 -2.96
CA TYR A 47 -17.56 0.14 -2.90
C TYR A 47 -16.11 -0.07 -3.33
N ARG A 48 -15.25 -0.31 -2.34
CA ARG A 48 -13.85 -0.69 -2.58
C ARG A 48 -13.78 -2.13 -3.07
N THR A 49 -13.45 -2.31 -4.36
CA THR A 49 -13.30 -3.64 -4.96
C THR A 49 -12.17 -4.42 -4.30
N SER A 50 -12.30 -5.74 -4.32
CA SER A 50 -11.25 -6.63 -3.85
C SER A 50 -10.00 -6.59 -4.75
N SER A 51 -10.02 -5.99 -5.95
CA SER A 51 -8.82 -5.83 -6.78
C SER A 51 -7.76 -4.96 -6.12
N SER A 52 -8.15 -3.90 -5.39
CA SER A 52 -7.24 -3.16 -4.51
C SER A 52 -6.70 -4.02 -3.34
N LYS A 53 -7.35 -5.16 -3.04
CA LYS A 53 -6.87 -6.17 -2.07
C LYS A 53 -6.20 -7.39 -2.74
N LYS A 54 -6.30 -7.53 -4.07
CA LYS A 54 -5.85 -8.71 -4.83
C LYS A 54 -4.50 -8.45 -5.49
N ALA A 55 -4.20 -7.19 -5.84
CA ALA A 55 -2.82 -6.74 -6.10
C ALA A 55 -1.88 -7.11 -4.93
N THR A 56 -2.41 -7.16 -3.69
CA THR A 56 -1.66 -7.55 -2.49
C THR A 56 -1.44 -9.06 -2.32
N LYS A 57 -2.03 -9.94 -3.16
CA LYS A 57 -2.06 -11.39 -2.89
C LYS A 57 -1.26 -12.27 -3.85
N GLU A 58 -0.84 -11.75 -5.00
CA GLU A 58 -0.19 -12.54 -6.06
C GLU A 58 1.28 -12.17 -6.28
N ALA A 59 2.06 -12.11 -5.19
CA ALA A 59 3.49 -12.43 -5.18
C ALA A 59 3.96 -12.55 -3.71
N LYS A 60 3.84 -13.73 -3.12
CA LYS A 60 4.37 -14.03 -1.78
C LYS A 60 5.91 -14.01 -1.81
N GLN A 61 6.50 -12.84 -1.72
CA GLN A 61 7.59 -12.63 -0.79
C GLN A 61 7.08 -11.61 0.21
N LYS A 62 6.70 -12.06 1.41
CA LYS A 62 6.23 -11.20 2.49
C LYS A 62 7.41 -10.41 3.05
N HIS A 63 8.03 -9.58 2.23
CA HIS A 63 9.04 -8.64 2.67
C HIS A 63 8.32 -7.53 3.40
N HIS A 64 8.77 -7.28 4.62
CA HIS A 64 8.29 -6.18 5.42
C HIS A 64 9.44 -5.20 5.58
N PHE A 65 9.30 -4.01 4.99
CA PHE A 65 10.30 -2.96 5.08
C PHE A 65 9.92 -1.95 6.15
N LEU A 66 10.93 -1.47 6.87
CA LEU A 66 10.82 -0.38 7.82
C LEU A 66 11.41 0.88 7.20
N ALA A 67 10.62 1.93 7.01
CA ALA A 67 11.13 3.24 6.63
C ALA A 67 11.27 4.12 7.86
N LEU A 68 12.49 4.59 8.12
CA LEU A 68 12.82 5.50 9.20
C LEU A 68 13.06 6.90 8.62
N TYR A 69 12.24 7.84 9.05
CA TYR A 69 12.33 9.24 8.65
C TYR A 69 12.84 10.07 9.83
N ASN A 70 13.94 10.79 9.64
CA ASN A 70 14.48 11.70 10.66
C ASN A 70 14.09 13.17 10.43
N TYR A 71 12.79 13.41 10.29
CA TYR A 71 12.24 14.76 10.22
C TYR A 71 11.29 14.96 11.41
N LYS A 72 11.34 16.15 12.02
CA LYS A 72 10.24 16.57 12.90
C LYS A 72 8.99 16.69 12.05
N GLN A 73 7.86 16.21 12.56
CA GLN A 73 6.54 16.21 11.89
C GLN A 73 6.13 17.63 11.39
N GLU A 74 6.70 18.69 11.97
CA GLU A 74 6.50 20.09 11.58
C GLU A 74 7.21 20.50 10.26
N ALA A 75 8.27 19.79 9.86
CA ALA A 75 8.99 20.03 8.60
C ALA A 75 8.38 19.28 7.41
N GLU A 76 7.62 18.20 7.68
CA GLU A 76 7.03 17.31 6.65
C GLU A 76 5.93 18.01 5.84
N VAL A 77 5.27 19.03 6.43
CA VAL A 77 4.23 19.83 5.75
C VAL A 77 4.83 20.81 4.73
N ASN A 78 6.12 21.15 4.84
CA ASN A 78 6.73 22.25 4.08
C ASN A 78 7.82 21.83 3.08
N ASP A 79 8.14 20.53 2.97
CA ASP A 79 9.21 20.08 2.07
C ASP A 79 8.71 19.10 0.99
N PRO A 80 8.41 19.60 -0.23
CA PRO A 80 8.01 18.79 -1.38
C PRO A 80 9.00 17.69 -1.76
N TYR A 81 10.29 17.84 -1.39
CA TYR A 81 11.33 16.87 -1.69
C TYR A 81 11.08 15.55 -0.95
N TYR A 82 10.87 15.60 0.37
CA TYR A 82 10.63 14.40 1.18
C TYR A 82 9.26 13.78 0.93
N LEU A 83 8.25 14.60 0.62
CA LEU A 83 6.94 14.08 0.21
C LEU A 83 7.06 13.23 -1.06
N SER A 84 7.86 13.67 -2.03
CA SER A 84 8.11 12.95 -3.28
C SER A 84 8.85 11.63 -3.03
N ILE A 85 9.85 11.63 -2.13
CA ILE A 85 10.57 10.41 -1.74
C ILE A 85 9.63 9.42 -1.07
N ARG A 86 8.86 9.86 -0.06
CA ARG A 86 7.88 9.02 0.66
C ARG A 86 6.88 8.42 -0.32
N HIS A 87 6.32 9.25 -1.20
CA HIS A 87 5.36 8.80 -2.20
C HIS A 87 5.99 7.78 -3.16
N GLY A 88 7.24 7.99 -3.57
CA GLY A 88 7.98 7.03 -4.40
C GLY A 88 8.19 5.68 -3.71
N ILE A 89 8.59 5.69 -2.44
CA ILE A 89 8.77 4.47 -1.63
C ILE A 89 7.44 3.74 -1.49
N GLU A 90 6.38 4.43 -1.06
CA GLU A 90 5.05 3.83 -0.85
C GLU A 90 4.50 3.23 -2.15
N THR A 91 4.58 3.98 -3.25
CA THR A 91 4.12 3.53 -4.56
C THR A 91 4.87 2.29 -5.02
N GLN A 92 6.18 2.23 -4.79
CA GLN A 92 6.99 1.09 -5.22
C GLN A 92 6.79 -0.12 -4.33
N CYS A 93 6.66 0.07 -3.01
CA CYS A 93 6.33 -1.01 -2.08
C CYS A 93 4.95 -1.60 -2.38
N ASP A 94 3.95 -0.77 -2.67
CA ASP A 94 2.60 -1.21 -3.05
C ASP A 94 2.62 -2.04 -4.35
N LYS A 95 3.30 -1.53 -5.39
CA LYS A 95 3.47 -2.25 -6.67
C LYS A 95 4.16 -3.61 -6.53
N LEU A 96 5.11 -3.72 -5.60
CA LEU A 96 5.87 -4.94 -5.35
C LEU A 96 5.22 -5.85 -4.30
N GLY A 97 4.09 -5.45 -3.70
CA GLY A 97 3.42 -6.19 -2.63
C GLY A 97 4.22 -6.27 -1.33
N ILE A 98 5.13 -5.32 -1.11
CA ILE A 98 5.98 -5.21 0.09
C ILE A 98 5.21 -4.44 1.16
N THR A 99 5.10 -5.00 2.37
CA THR A 99 4.52 -4.28 3.50
C THR A 99 5.51 -3.20 3.95
N LEU A 100 5.07 -1.94 4.00
CA LEU A 100 5.87 -0.83 4.51
C LEU A 100 5.35 -0.37 5.88
N THR A 101 6.24 -0.21 6.85
CA THR A 101 5.95 0.49 8.09
C THR A 101 6.77 1.76 8.16
N ASN A 102 6.09 2.90 8.26
CA ASN A 102 6.72 4.21 8.44
C ASN A 102 6.90 4.47 9.93
N CYS A 103 8.14 4.80 10.33
CA CYS A 103 8.49 5.22 11.67
C CYS A 103 9.14 6.60 11.61
N TYR A 104 8.67 7.47 12.48
CA TYR A 104 9.12 8.84 12.60
C TYR A 104 9.87 9.01 13.92
N ASN A 105 10.84 9.91 13.95
CA ASN A 105 11.40 10.42 15.19
C ASN A 105 12.20 9.41 16.05
N SER A 106 12.86 8.43 15.42
CA SER A 106 13.80 7.51 16.09
C SER A 106 13.20 6.53 17.11
N GLU A 107 11.87 6.50 17.28
CA GLU A 107 11.17 5.53 18.11
C GLU A 107 10.81 4.29 17.28
N ILE A 108 11.62 3.24 17.45
CA ILE A 108 11.36 1.93 16.86
C ILE A 108 10.46 1.17 17.84
N ASP A 109 9.15 1.35 17.74
CA ASP A 109 8.15 0.54 18.48
C ASP A 109 7.74 -0.73 17.71
N VAL A 110 8.30 -0.94 16.51
CA VAL A 110 7.87 -1.98 15.59
C VAL A 110 8.50 -3.34 15.95
N GLU A 111 7.71 -4.42 15.86
CA GLU A 111 8.21 -5.80 15.91
C GLU A 111 9.28 -6.04 14.82
N THR A 112 10.55 -5.85 15.19
CA THR A 112 11.69 -5.97 14.27
C THR A 112 11.89 -7.39 13.74
N GLN A 113 11.19 -8.40 14.26
CA GLN A 113 11.30 -9.81 13.92
C GLN A 113 10.74 -10.18 12.53
N LYS A 114 9.77 -9.41 12.01
CA LYS A 114 9.18 -9.65 10.68
C LYS A 114 9.82 -8.80 9.58
N ILE A 115 10.57 -7.78 9.98
CA ILE A 115 11.22 -6.84 9.07
C ILE A 115 12.35 -7.55 8.32
N THR A 116 12.43 -7.33 7.01
CA THR A 116 13.40 -7.93 6.09
C THR A 116 14.37 -6.91 5.51
N GLY A 117 13.98 -5.62 5.50
CA GLY A 117 14.80 -4.52 5.02
C GLY A 117 14.47 -3.22 5.73
N VAL A 118 15.42 -2.30 5.74
CA VAL A 118 15.29 -0.99 6.38
C VAL A 118 15.66 0.10 5.38
N LEU A 119 14.80 1.09 5.25
CA LEU A 119 15.02 2.30 4.47
C LEU A 119 15.29 3.45 5.46
N LEU A 120 16.47 4.03 5.38
CA LEU A 120 16.85 5.19 6.19
C LEU A 120 16.78 6.42 5.30
N VAL A 121 15.83 7.31 5.57
CA VAL A 121 15.64 8.54 4.78
C VAL A 121 16.18 9.72 5.58
N GLY A 122 17.23 10.35 5.03
CA GLY A 122 17.91 11.50 5.62
C GLY A 122 19.03 11.14 6.59
N LYS A 123 19.42 12.13 7.40
CA LYS A 123 20.42 11.99 8.47
C LYS A 123 19.85 11.18 9.62
N VAL A 124 20.14 9.90 9.72
CA VAL A 124 19.69 9.07 10.85
C VAL A 124 20.76 8.98 11.93
N ASP A 125 20.36 9.11 13.20
CA ASP A 125 21.27 8.99 14.33
C ASP A 125 21.79 7.54 14.47
N GLN A 126 23.10 7.38 14.67
CA GLN A 126 23.74 6.06 14.79
C GLN A 126 23.18 5.23 15.94
N LYS A 127 22.59 5.84 16.97
CA LYS A 127 21.93 5.13 18.07
C LYS A 127 20.73 4.33 17.57
N VAL A 128 20.03 4.83 16.56
CA VAL A 128 18.87 4.15 15.94
C VAL A 128 19.34 2.96 15.13
N VAL A 129 20.40 3.15 14.34
CA VAL A 129 21.02 2.07 13.55
C VAL A 129 21.52 0.95 14.47
N ASN A 130 22.12 1.30 15.61
CA ASN A 130 22.59 0.32 16.60
C ASN A 130 21.45 -0.42 17.34
N LYS A 131 20.23 0.12 17.36
CA LYS A 131 19.05 -0.58 17.90
C LYS A 131 18.48 -1.60 16.92
N LEU A 132 18.82 -1.53 15.63
CA LEU A 132 18.37 -2.50 14.65
C LEU A 132 19.08 -3.84 14.86
N PRO A 133 18.36 -4.97 14.71
CA PRO A 133 18.98 -6.27 14.85
C PRO A 133 20.05 -6.49 13.77
N LYS A 134 21.22 -7.02 14.15
CA LYS A 134 22.38 -7.24 13.26
C LYS A 134 22.05 -8.01 11.97
N ARG A 135 21.02 -8.85 11.97
CA ARG A 135 20.52 -9.57 10.78
C ARG A 135 20.08 -8.65 9.63
N LEU A 136 19.72 -7.41 9.95
CA LEU A 136 19.26 -6.41 8.99
C LEU A 136 20.40 -5.53 8.48
N ALA A 137 21.64 -5.69 8.97
CA ALA A 137 22.77 -4.83 8.62
C ALA A 137 23.07 -4.84 7.10
N ASP A 138 22.92 -5.98 6.44
CA ASP A 138 23.10 -6.12 5.00
C ASP A 138 21.89 -5.66 4.15
N SER A 139 20.75 -5.38 4.80
CA SER A 139 19.49 -4.97 4.15
C SER A 139 19.11 -3.53 4.47
N ILE A 140 20.09 -2.67 4.77
CA ILE A 140 19.88 -1.24 5.02
C ILE A 140 20.14 -0.46 3.73
N CYS A 141 19.13 0.28 3.29
CA CYS A 141 19.27 1.24 2.20
C CYS A 141 19.25 2.66 2.77
N TYR A 142 20.29 3.43 2.48
CA TYR A 142 20.39 4.83 2.84
C TYR A 142 19.90 5.68 1.66
N ILE A 143 18.93 6.54 1.94
CA ILE A 143 18.34 7.47 0.98
C ILE A 143 18.62 8.87 1.53
N ASP A 144 19.26 9.72 0.71
CA ASP A 144 19.60 11.09 1.11
C ASP A 144 20.54 11.16 2.34
N PHE A 145 21.62 10.36 2.32
CA PHE A 145 22.64 10.35 3.37
C PHE A 145 23.80 11.29 2.99
N SER A 146 24.04 12.33 3.78
CA SER A 146 25.20 13.24 3.69
C SER A 146 25.87 13.43 5.04
#